data_AF-A0AB39PNU7-F1
#
_entry.id   AF-A0AB39PNU7-F1
#
_cell.length_a   1.000
_cell.length_b   1.000
_cell.length_c   1.000
_cell.angle_alpha   90.00
_cell.angle_beta   90.00
_cell.angle_gamma   90.00
#
_symmetry.space_group_name_H-M   'P 1'
#
loop_
_entity.id
_entity.type
_entity.pdbx_description
1 polymer ?
#
loop_
_entity_poly.entity_id
_entity_poly.type
_entity_poly.pdbx_seq_one_letter_code
_entity_poly.pdbx_strand_id
1 'polypeptide(L)'
;MVAAYADPVVTTGGRGSALRVKLLNNLLFAAIAQLTLGGVEAGKALGIEESTLLDALAVSSGGSTAGRYITARGGAQPFIATVTPYLRKDVEACGDVAAETGVDLSTLLTAARSGPIGLGRPSPSETELLHEDHH
;
A
#
# COMPACT_ATOMS: atom_id res chain seq x y z
N MET A 1 3.08 -11.44 16.38
CA MET A 1 3.50 -10.06 16.74
C MET A 1 3.60 -9.26 15.44
N VAL A 2 2.94 -8.10 15.37
CA VAL A 2 2.97 -7.20 14.19
C VAL A 2 4.32 -6.49 14.19
N ALA A 3 5.24 -6.88 13.31
CA ALA A 3 6.45 -6.12 13.06
C ALA A 3 6.03 -4.82 12.38
N ALA A 4 5.97 -3.76 13.19
CA ALA A 4 5.64 -2.43 12.72
C ALA A 4 6.78 -1.90 11.87
N TYR A 5 6.49 -1.47 10.65
CA TYR A 5 7.36 -0.59 9.87
C TYR A 5 7.35 0.85 10.42
N ALA A 6 7.13 1.01 11.72
CA ALA A 6 7.00 2.30 12.37
C ALA A 6 8.20 2.54 13.27
N ASP A 7 9.07 3.44 12.86
CA ASP A 7 9.81 4.31 13.78
C ASP A 7 9.99 5.67 13.07
N PRO A 8 9.66 6.82 13.71
CA PRO A 8 9.46 7.06 15.14
C PRO A 8 8.01 6.89 15.62
N VAL A 9 7.86 6.44 16.87
CA VAL A 9 6.61 6.51 17.64
C VAL A 9 6.19 7.98 17.80
N VAL A 10 5.24 8.43 16.97
CA VAL A 10 4.57 9.71 17.16
C VAL A 10 3.59 9.57 18.33
N THR A 11 3.78 10.34 19.40
CA THR A 11 2.86 10.42 20.55
C THR A 11 1.53 11.04 20.13
N THR A 12 0.64 10.22 19.63
CA THR A 12 -0.76 10.59 19.38
C THR A 12 -1.50 10.33 20.70
N GLY A 13 -1.99 11.36 21.37
CA GLY A 13 -2.53 11.26 22.75
C GLY A 13 -3.65 10.22 22.94
N GLY A 14 -3.68 9.52 24.08
CA GLY A 14 -4.70 8.50 24.39
C GLY A 14 -4.61 7.23 23.50
N ARG A 15 -4.88 6.06 24.09
CA ARG A 15 -4.77 4.74 23.39
C ARG A 15 -5.55 4.68 22.06
N GLY A 16 -6.66 5.41 21.94
CA GLY A 16 -7.52 5.39 20.76
C GLY A 16 -6.98 6.15 19.54
N SER A 17 -6.17 7.20 19.71
CA SER A 17 -5.62 7.93 18.54
C SER A 17 -4.42 7.20 17.94
N ALA A 18 -3.59 6.57 18.78
CA ALA A 18 -2.45 5.75 18.35
C ALA A 18 -2.88 4.58 17.47
N LEU A 19 -4.01 3.95 17.82
CA LEU A 19 -4.57 2.88 17.01
C LEU A 19 -5.04 3.38 15.64
N ARG A 20 -5.72 4.53 15.58
CA ARG A 20 -6.20 5.12 14.33
C ARG A 20 -5.07 5.52 13.39
N VAL A 21 -4.03 6.16 13.93
CA VAL A 21 -2.84 6.53 13.13
C VAL A 21 -2.15 5.30 12.57
N LYS A 22 -2.02 4.23 13.38
CA LYS A 22 -1.45 2.97 12.91
C LYS A 22 -2.27 2.34 11.77
N LEU A 23 -3.60 2.31 11.90
CA LEU A 23 -4.48 1.77 10.87
C LEU A 23 -4.31 2.53 9.55
N LEU A 24 -4.35 3.87 9.60
CA LEU A 24 -4.17 4.70 8.41
C LEU A 24 -2.79 4.51 7.79
N ASN A 25 -1.73 4.41 8.61
CA ASN A 25 -0.39 4.12 8.14
C ASN A 25 -0.30 2.77 7.42
N ASN A 26 -0.90 1.71 7.98
CA ASN A 26 -0.87 0.38 7.38
C ASN A 26 -1.64 0.34 6.06
N LEU A 27 -2.81 0.98 5.99
CA LEU A 27 -3.58 1.09 4.75
C LEU A 27 -2.83 1.90 3.69
N LEU A 28 -2.25 3.04 4.06
CA LEU A 28 -1.47 3.86 3.14
C LEU A 28 -0.23 3.12 2.63
N PHE A 29 0.46 2.38 3.51
CA PHE A 29 1.58 1.53 3.11
C PHE A 29 1.15 0.44 2.14
N ALA A 30 -0.01 -0.20 2.33
CA ALA A 30 -0.56 -1.17 1.39
C ALA A 30 -0.83 -0.54 0.02
N ALA A 31 -1.45 0.64 -0.03
CA ALA A 31 -1.69 1.38 -1.27
C ALA A 31 -0.38 1.76 -1.99
N ILE A 32 0.60 2.32 -1.26
CA ILE A 32 1.91 2.67 -1.81
C ILE A 32 2.66 1.42 -2.32
N ALA A 33 2.54 0.28 -1.64
CA ALA A 33 3.14 -0.98 -2.08
C ALA A 33 2.54 -1.46 -3.41
N GLN A 34 1.22 -1.38 -3.56
CA GLN A 34 0.53 -1.72 -4.81
C GLN A 34 0.97 -0.81 -5.96
N LEU A 35 1.00 0.51 -5.75
CA LEU A 35 1.45 1.48 -6.76
C LEU A 35 2.92 1.27 -7.14
N THR A 36 3.79 1.00 -6.15
CA THR A 36 5.21 0.75 -6.40
C THR A 36 5.40 -0.52 -7.23
N LEU A 37 4.67 -1.60 -6.92
CA LEU A 37 4.72 -2.84 -7.67
C LEU A 37 4.14 -2.69 -9.07
N GLY A 38 3.05 -1.93 -9.24
CA GLY A 38 2.52 -1.58 -10.56
C GLY A 38 3.53 -0.79 -11.40
N GLY A 39 4.28 0.13 -10.78
CA GLY A 39 5.41 0.80 -11.41
C GLY A 39 6.51 -0.16 -11.86
N VAL A 40 6.82 -1.18 -11.04
CA VAL A 40 7.78 -2.25 -11.40
C VAL A 40 7.28 -3.08 -12.59
N GLU A 41 6.01 -3.45 -12.61
CA GLU A 41 5.41 -4.18 -13.75
C GLU A 41 5.41 -3.34 -15.03
N ALA A 42 5.06 -2.06 -14.94
CA ALA A 42 5.12 -1.13 -16.07
C ALA A 42 6.56 -0.95 -16.57
N GLY A 43 7.54 -0.83 -15.66
CA GLY A 43 8.96 -0.77 -16.02
C GLY A 43 9.42 -2.01 -16.79
N LYS A 44 9.02 -3.21 -16.34
CA LYS A 44 9.31 -4.46 -17.05
C LYS A 44 8.70 -4.48 -18.46
N ALA A 45 7.46 -4.00 -18.60
CA ALA A 45 6.82 -3.89 -19.92
C ALA A 45 7.54 -2.90 -20.87
N LEU A 46 8.24 -1.91 -20.30
CA LEU A 46 9.09 -0.96 -21.02
C LEU A 46 10.52 -1.47 -21.26
N GLY A 47 10.85 -2.70 -20.83
CA GLY A 47 12.20 -3.25 -20.93
C GLY A 47 13.21 -2.69 -19.92
N ILE A 48 12.73 -2.11 -18.82
CA ILE A 48 13.57 -1.62 -17.72
C ILE A 48 13.74 -2.74 -16.69
N GLU A 49 14.99 -3.09 -16.39
CA GLU A 49 15.31 -4.06 -15.34
C GLU A 49 14.82 -3.57 -13.97
N GLU A 50 14.27 -4.50 -13.17
CA GLU A 50 13.64 -4.19 -11.89
C GLU A 50 14.61 -3.47 -10.93
N SER A 51 15.85 -3.95 -10.82
CA SER A 51 16.87 -3.33 -9.97
C SER A 51 17.21 -1.92 -10.45
N THR A 52 17.36 -1.72 -11.76
CA THR A 52 17.65 -0.40 -12.34
C THR A 52 16.53 0.59 -12.06
N LEU A 53 15.27 0.17 -12.19
CA LEU A 53 14.14 1.02 -11.84
C LEU A 53 14.13 1.35 -10.35
N LEU A 54 14.29 0.36 -9.48
CA LEU A 54 14.28 0.58 -8.03
C LEU A 54 15.42 1.51 -7.57
N ASP A 55 16.60 1.40 -8.18
CA ASP A 55 17.74 2.29 -7.93
C ASP A 55 17.43 3.73 -8.37
N ALA A 56 16.80 3.92 -9.53
CA ALA A 56 16.38 5.23 -10.01
C ALA A 56 15.27 5.85 -9.12
N LEU A 57 14.30 5.03 -8.68
CA LEU A 57 13.25 5.47 -7.77
C LEU A 57 13.81 5.86 -6.40
N ALA A 58 14.85 5.18 -5.91
CA ALA A 58 15.46 5.48 -4.60
C ALA A 58 16.01 6.91 -4.46
N VAL A 59 16.32 7.57 -5.58
CA VAL A 59 16.89 8.93 -5.62
C VAL A 59 16.00 9.95 -6.34
N SER A 60 14.77 9.58 -6.68
CA SER A 60 13.82 10.44 -7.39
C SER A 60 12.51 10.60 -6.62
N SER A 61 11.65 11.50 -7.08
CA SER A 61 10.35 11.78 -6.46
C SER A 61 9.38 10.59 -6.50
N GLY A 62 9.62 9.60 -7.36
CA GLY A 62 8.87 8.35 -7.38
C GLY A 62 9.25 7.36 -6.28
N GLY A 63 10.28 7.66 -5.48
CA GLY A 63 10.75 6.81 -4.39
C GLY A 63 9.71 6.64 -3.28
N SER A 64 9.68 5.44 -2.69
CA SER A 64 8.75 5.10 -1.62
C SER A 64 9.38 4.19 -0.57
N THR A 65 8.81 4.17 0.64
CA THR A 65 9.19 3.21 1.69
C THR A 65 8.98 1.76 1.21
N ALA A 66 7.96 1.50 0.40
CA ALA A 66 7.75 0.18 -0.19
C ALA A 66 8.88 -0.21 -1.15
N GLY A 67 9.35 0.73 -2.00
CA GLY A 67 10.50 0.50 -2.89
C GLY A 67 11.75 0.08 -2.12
N ARG A 68 12.04 0.76 -1.01
CA ARG A 68 13.17 0.39 -0.12
C ARG A 68 13.02 -1.04 0.42
N TYR A 69 11.82 -1.44 0.82
CA TYR A 69 11.55 -2.79 1.33
C TYR A 69 11.52 -3.87 0.26
N ILE A 70 11.16 -3.52 -0.98
CA ILE A 70 11.25 -4.41 -2.14
C ILE A 70 12.73 -4.72 -2.40
N THR A 71 13.57 -3.68 -2.54
CA THR A 71 15.03 -3.85 -2.72
C THR A 71 15.65 -4.66 -1.58
N ALA A 72 15.35 -4.31 -0.32
CA ALA A 72 15.90 -5.00 0.85
C ALA A 72 15.50 -6.49 0.95
N ARG A 73 14.42 -6.91 0.28
CA ARG A 73 13.97 -8.31 0.22
C ARG A 73 14.47 -9.06 -1.00
N GLY A 74 15.27 -8.43 -1.85
CA GLY A 74 15.75 -9.04 -3.10
C GLY A 74 14.73 -9.00 -4.23
N GLY A 75 13.79 -8.06 -4.20
CA GLY A 75 12.87 -7.78 -5.32
C GLY A 75 11.40 -7.97 -5.02
N ALA A 76 10.57 -7.73 -6.04
CA ALA A 76 9.12 -7.65 -5.95
C ALA A 76 8.49 -8.98 -5.49
N GLN A 77 8.90 -10.10 -6.07
CA GLN A 77 8.33 -11.41 -5.75
C GLN A 77 8.60 -11.84 -4.29
N PRO A 78 9.85 -11.82 -3.78
CA PRO A 78 10.11 -12.07 -2.36
C PRO A 78 9.37 -11.12 -1.42
N PHE A 79 9.25 -9.85 -1.81
CA PHE A 79 8.48 -8.86 -1.06
C PHE A 79 7.00 -9.23 -0.97
N ILE A 80 6.33 -9.49 -2.10
CA ILE A 80 4.91 -9.88 -2.16
C ILE A 80 4.65 -11.11 -1.30
N ALA A 81 5.45 -12.16 -1.47
CA ALA A 81 5.30 -13.40 -0.71
C ALA A 81 5.38 -13.16 0.81
N THR A 82 6.25 -12.23 1.24
CA THR A 82 6.43 -11.91 2.65
C THR A 82 5.30 -11.07 3.23
N VAL A 83 4.82 -10.05 2.52
CA VAL A 83 3.92 -9.04 3.10
C VAL A 83 2.45 -9.38 2.96
N THR A 84 2.07 -10.22 1.98
CA THR A 84 0.66 -10.51 1.61
C THR A 84 -0.23 -10.86 2.81
N PRO A 85 0.15 -11.80 3.71
CA PRO A 85 -0.73 -12.19 4.81
C PRO A 85 -0.99 -11.04 5.80
N TYR A 86 0.01 -10.19 6.01
CA TYR A 86 -0.06 -9.07 6.95
C TYR A 86 -0.89 -7.93 6.38
N LEU A 87 -0.62 -7.54 5.12
CA LEU A 87 -1.35 -6.47 4.47
C LEU A 87 -2.82 -6.81 4.27
N ARG A 88 -3.15 -8.09 4.00
CA ARG A 88 -4.55 -8.52 3.89
C ARG A 88 -5.31 -8.26 5.19
N LYS A 89 -4.74 -8.70 6.30
CA LYS A 89 -5.32 -8.48 7.63
C LYS A 89 -5.49 -6.99 7.95
N ASP A 90 -4.50 -6.18 7.60
CA ASP A 90 -4.53 -4.74 7.86
C ASP A 90 -5.61 -4.03 7.01
N VAL A 91 -5.74 -4.38 5.73
CA VAL A 91 -6.75 -3.84 4.81
C VAL A 91 -8.17 -4.25 5.24
N GLU A 92 -8.37 -5.50 5.66
CA GLU A 92 -9.64 -5.97 6.22
C GLU A 92 -10.03 -5.17 7.47
N ALA A 93 -9.12 -5.04 8.44
CA ALA A 93 -9.35 -4.28 9.66
C ALA A 93 -9.68 -2.80 9.40
N CYS A 94 -9.06 -2.19 8.37
CA CYS A 94 -9.40 -0.84 7.96
C CYS A 94 -10.80 -0.73 7.34
N GLY A 95 -11.23 -1.73 6.57
CA GLY A 95 -12.60 -1.81 6.04
C GLY A 95 -13.64 -1.90 7.16
N ASP A 96 -13.39 -2.74 8.16
CA ASP A 96 -14.27 -2.87 9.32
C ASP A 96 -14.40 -1.54 10.09
N VAL A 97 -13.27 -0.86 10.33
CA VAL A 97 -13.28 0.44 11.01
C VAL A 97 -13.97 1.53 10.18
N ALA A 98 -13.84 1.53 8.85
CA ALA A 98 -14.59 2.45 7.99
C ALA A 98 -16.10 2.23 8.14
N ALA A 99 -16.54 0.97 8.12
CA ALA A 99 -17.94 0.61 8.31
C ALA A 99 -18.47 0.99 9.71
N GLU A 100 -17.68 0.78 10.76
CA GLU A 100 -18.06 1.13 12.14
C GLU A 100 -18.11 2.64 12.40
N THR A 101 -17.23 3.42 11.78
CA THR A 101 -17.06 4.85 12.08
C THR A 101 -17.73 5.77 11.06
N GLY A 102 -18.14 5.26 9.90
CA GLY A 102 -18.67 6.06 8.80
C GLY A 102 -17.63 6.94 8.11
N VAL A 103 -16.32 6.72 8.38
CA VAL A 103 -15.24 7.42 7.69
C VAL A 103 -15.04 6.83 6.31
N ASP A 104 -15.01 7.69 5.30
CA ASP A 104 -14.69 7.28 3.95
C ASP A 104 -13.19 6.98 3.79
N LEU A 105 -12.87 5.72 3.53
CA LEU A 105 -11.53 5.24 3.19
C LEU A 105 -11.47 4.64 1.78
N SER A 106 -12.49 4.85 0.95
CA SER A 106 -12.67 4.20 -0.35
C SER A 106 -11.44 4.36 -1.25
N THR A 107 -10.95 5.58 -1.46
CA THR A 107 -9.76 5.85 -2.29
C THR A 107 -8.54 5.01 -1.88
N LEU A 108 -8.28 4.90 -0.57
CA LEU A 108 -7.14 4.14 -0.06
C LEU A 108 -7.37 2.63 -0.14
N LEU A 109 -8.59 2.17 0.13
CA LEU A 109 -8.98 0.75 0.00
C LEU A 109 -8.90 0.30 -1.47
N THR A 110 -9.38 1.11 -2.41
CA THR A 110 -9.24 0.87 -3.85
C THR A 110 -7.76 0.76 -4.21
N ALA A 111 -6.94 1.74 -3.86
CA ALA A 111 -5.51 1.71 -4.18
C ALA A 111 -4.80 0.48 -3.57
N ALA A 112 -5.17 0.08 -2.35
CA ALA A 112 -4.64 -1.12 -1.71
C ALA A 112 -5.10 -2.44 -2.35
N ARG A 113 -6.21 -2.45 -3.10
CA ARG A 113 -6.79 -3.65 -3.72
C ARG A 113 -6.56 -3.76 -5.23
N SER A 114 -6.16 -2.67 -5.89
CA SER A 114 -6.04 -2.61 -7.36
C SER A 114 -4.68 -3.06 -7.91
N GLY A 115 -3.73 -3.47 -7.07
CA GLY A 115 -2.37 -3.81 -7.52
C GLY A 115 -2.01 -5.31 -7.45
N PRO A 116 -0.73 -5.63 -7.69
CA PRO A 116 -0.24 -7.02 -7.85
C PRO A 116 -0.38 -7.91 -6.61
N ILE A 117 -0.50 -7.35 -5.41
CA ILE A 117 -0.69 -8.10 -4.17
C ILE A 117 -2.17 -8.52 -4.06
N GLY A 118 -2.43 -9.82 -3.88
CA GLY A 118 -3.79 -10.33 -3.69
C GLY A 118 -4.40 -9.98 -2.32
N LEU A 119 -4.91 -8.75 -2.17
CA LEU A 119 -5.48 -8.18 -0.93
C LEU A 119 -7.02 -8.14 -0.89
N GLY A 120 -7.68 -8.86 -1.80
CA GLY A 120 -9.14 -8.83 -1.98
C GLY A 120 -9.54 -7.94 -3.15
N ARG A 121 -10.73 -8.18 -3.73
CA ARG A 121 -11.23 -7.42 -4.89
C ARG A 121 -11.79 -6.06 -4.42
N PRO A 122 -11.58 -4.95 -5.15
CA PRO A 122 -12.28 -3.70 -4.87
C PRO A 122 -13.80 -3.92 -4.94
N SER A 123 -14.56 -3.32 -4.03
CA SER A 123 -16.02 -3.33 -4.09
C SER A 123 -16.53 -2.48 -5.27
N PRO A 124 -17.77 -2.67 -5.74
CA PRO A 124 -18.33 -1.85 -6.81
C PRO A 124 -18.35 -0.34 -6.48
N SER A 125 -18.59 0.02 -5.22
CA SER A 125 -18.58 1.41 -4.74
C SER A 125 -17.17 2.04 -4.71
N GLU A 126 -16.13 1.22 -4.75
CA GLU A 126 -14.72 1.62 -4.73
C GLU A 126 -14.17 1.93 -6.15
N THR A 127 -14.89 1.54 -7.21
CA THR A 127 -14.41 1.58 -8.59
C THR A 127 -15.00 2.76 -9.40
N GLU A 128 -16.08 3.38 -8.93
CA GLU A 128 -16.74 4.51 -9.63
C GLU A 128 -15.87 5.77 -9.76
N LEU A 129 -14.82 5.93 -8.93
CA LEU A 129 -13.94 7.11 -8.93
C LEU A 129 -12.83 7.09 -10.02
N LEU A 130 -12.69 6.02 -10.82
CA LEU A 130 -11.69 5.92 -11.89
C LEU A 130 -12.26 6.23 -13.29
N HIS A 131 -13.54 6.58 -13.38
CA HIS A 131 -14.25 6.77 -14.65
C HIS A 131 -14.94 8.14 -14.81
N GLU A 132 -14.49 9.17 -14.09
CA GLU A 132 -14.87 10.55 -14.42
C GLU A 132 -13.68 11.32 -15.01
N ASP A 133 -13.97 11.90 -16.19
CA ASP A 133 -13.22 12.88 -16.99
C ASP A 133 -12.05 12.43 -17.87
N HIS A 134 -12.42 11.89 -19.04
CA HIS A 134 -11.94 12.43 -20.31
C HIS A 134 -13.07 12.46 -21.35
N HIS A 135 -13.74 13.61 -21.45
CA HIS A 135 -14.38 14.06 -22.69
C HIS A 135 -13.70 15.35 -23.16
#